data_AF-A0A2T0PP64-F1
#
_entry.id   AF-A0A2T0PP64-F1
#
_cell.length_a   1.000
_cell.length_b   1.000
_cell.length_c   1.000
_cell.angle_alpha   90.00
_cell.angle_beta   90.00
_cell.angle_gamma   90.00
#
_symmetry.space_group_name_H-M   'P 1'
#
loop_
_entity.id
_entity.type
_entity.pdbx_description
1 polymer ?
#
loop_
_entity_poly.entity_id
_entity_poly.type
_entity_poly.pdbx_seq_one_letter_code
_entity_poly.pdbx_strand_id
1 'polypeptide(L)'
;MSTSLIICRPSEFLRRTVQYCPTCKRRRRFSIRTAAWYGARVTCCGCGDSWADGERMERPFRRGWRAEAIEKAKADWVAAGPFNRQAWDRWFAEQMGAAEDGGAS
;
A
#
# COMPACT_ATOMS: atom_id res chain seq x y z
N MET A 1 31.38 -21.79 0.03
CA MET A 1 30.92 -20.39 0.11
C MET A 1 29.42 -20.41 -0.16
N SER A 2 28.60 -20.23 0.87
CA SER A 2 27.14 -20.20 0.71
C SER A 2 26.76 -18.80 0.23
N THR A 3 26.21 -18.69 -0.97
CA THR A 3 25.74 -17.42 -1.51
C THR A 3 24.40 -17.07 -0.88
N SER A 4 24.39 -16.09 0.03
CA SER A 4 23.15 -15.56 0.59
C SER A 4 22.36 -14.83 -0.49
N LEU A 5 21.22 -15.40 -0.89
CA LEU A 5 20.27 -14.78 -1.82
C LEU A 5 19.31 -13.88 -1.04
N ILE A 6 19.45 -12.56 -1.18
CA ILE A 6 18.48 -11.60 -0.62
C ILE A 6 17.31 -11.51 -1.60
N ILE A 7 16.18 -12.12 -1.24
CA ILE A 7 14.92 -11.96 -1.97
C ILE A 7 14.22 -10.71 -1.42
N CYS A 8 14.16 -9.64 -2.20
CA CYS A 8 13.30 -8.51 -1.92
C CYS A 8 11.84 -8.98 -2.01
N ARG A 9 11.24 -9.43 -0.91
CA ARG A 9 9.78 -9.54 -0.80
C ARG A 9 9.27 -8.12 -0.64
N PRO A 10 8.54 -7.53 -1.61
CA PRO A 10 7.88 -6.27 -1.35
C PRO A 10 6.76 -6.56 -0.36
N SER A 11 7.07 -6.48 0.93
CA SER A 11 6.02 -6.42 1.92
C SER A 11 5.34 -5.06 1.75
N GLU A 12 4.03 -5.08 1.67
CA GLU A 12 3.22 -3.87 1.60
C GLU A 12 2.42 -3.78 2.88
N PHE A 13 2.44 -2.62 3.51
CA PHE A 13 1.54 -2.31 4.60
C PHE A 13 0.23 -1.74 4.02
N LEU A 14 -0.87 -2.44 4.26
CA LEU A 14 -2.20 -2.00 3.84
C LEU A 14 -2.88 -1.20 4.95
N ARG A 15 -3.39 -0.01 4.61
CA ARG A 15 -4.29 0.75 5.49
C ARG A 15 -5.48 1.30 4.72
N ARG A 16 -6.58 1.53 5.45
CA ARG A 16 -7.79 2.14 4.90
C ARG A 16 -8.07 3.51 5.51
N THR A 17 -8.54 4.45 4.69
CA THR A 17 -8.94 5.78 5.16
C THR A 17 -10.11 6.36 4.36
N VAL A 18 -10.88 7.27 4.98
CA VAL A 18 -11.91 8.05 4.29
C VAL A 18 -11.41 9.48 4.11
N GLN A 19 -11.17 9.88 2.87
CA GLN A 19 -10.67 11.22 2.52
C GLN A 19 -11.37 11.79 1.29
N TYR A 20 -11.13 13.06 0.97
CA TYR A 20 -11.67 13.70 -0.23
C TYR A 20 -10.99 13.15 -1.49
N CYS A 21 -11.77 12.83 -2.52
CA CYS A 21 -11.24 12.36 -3.79
C CYS A 21 -11.21 13.50 -4.82
N PRO A 22 -10.04 13.86 -5.37
CA PRO A 22 -9.92 14.92 -6.39
C PRO A 22 -10.74 14.62 -7.65
N THR A 23 -10.76 13.36 -8.11
CA THR A 23 -11.54 12.96 -9.30
C THR A 23 -13.05 12.96 -9.03
N CYS A 24 -13.49 12.38 -7.91
CA CYS A 24 -14.93 12.26 -7.62
C CYS A 24 -15.54 13.54 -7.03
N LYS A 25 -14.71 14.48 -6.57
CA LYS A 25 -15.10 15.71 -5.86
C LYS A 25 -15.98 15.47 -4.62
N ARG A 26 -15.77 14.35 -3.92
CA ARG A 26 -16.48 14.01 -2.68
C ARG A 26 -15.65 13.10 -1.78
N ARG A 27 -16.04 12.98 -0.51
CA ARG A 27 -15.44 12.02 0.43
C ARG A 27 -15.68 10.59 -0.04
N ARG A 28 -14.60 9.80 -0.09
CA ARG A 28 -14.60 8.41 -0.54
C ARG A 28 -13.75 7.55 0.37
N ARG A 29 -13.98 6.24 0.28
CA ARG A 29 -13.12 5.20 0.84
C ARG A 29 -11.88 5.05 -0.04
N PHE A 30 -10.72 4.95 0.59
CA PHE A 30 -9.42 4.74 -0.06
C PHE A 30 -8.67 3.56 0.55
N SER A 31 -8.11 2.72 -0.31
CA SER A 31 -7.07 1.78 0.08
C SER A 31 -5.69 2.43 -0.13
N ILE A 32 -4.81 2.27 0.86
CA ILE A 32 -3.45 2.78 0.79
C ILE A 32 -2.50 1.60 0.94
N ARG A 33 -1.59 1.46 -0.02
CA ARG A 33 -0.48 0.52 0.01
C ARG A 33 0.81 1.29 0.22
N THR A 34 1.54 0.96 1.26
CA THR A 34 2.87 1.53 1.49
C THR A 34 3.92 0.44 1.41
N ALA A 35 4.99 0.69 0.69
CA ALA A 35 6.19 -0.15 0.68
C ALA A 35 7.32 0.59 1.39
N ALA A 36 8.29 -0.13 1.95
CA ALA A 36 9.36 0.48 2.75
C ALA A 36 10.17 1.55 1.97
N TRP A 37 10.36 1.31 0.67
CA TRP A 37 11.24 2.11 -0.19
C TRP A 37 10.51 2.96 -1.22
N TYR A 38 9.17 2.92 -1.25
CA TYR A 38 8.37 3.62 -2.26
C TYR A 38 7.28 4.48 -1.62
N GLY A 39 6.94 5.57 -2.30
CA GLY A 39 5.80 6.42 -1.94
C GLY A 39 4.50 5.61 -1.79
N ALA A 40 3.68 6.02 -0.83
CA ALA A 40 2.41 5.35 -0.57
C ALA A 40 1.47 5.51 -1.77
N ARG A 41 1.00 4.38 -2.31
CA ARG A 41 -0.02 4.37 -3.36
C ARG A 41 -1.39 4.44 -2.73
N VAL A 42 -2.14 5.46 -3.10
CA VAL A 42 -3.47 5.76 -2.56
C VAL A 42 -4.51 5.57 -3.65
N THR A 43 -5.46 4.65 -3.49
CA THR A 43 -6.44 4.32 -4.55
C THR A 43 -7.88 4.54 -4.07
N CYS A 44 -8.68 5.25 -4.85
CA CYS A 44 -10.08 5.51 -4.54
C CYS A 44 -10.94 4.28 -4.85
N CYS A 45 -11.63 3.73 -3.86
CA CYS A 45 -12.55 2.59 -4.03
C CYS A 45 -13.80 2.93 -4.87
N GLY A 46 -14.00 4.20 -5.23
CA GLY A 46 -15.14 4.67 -6.01
C GLY A 46 -14.87 4.86 -7.50
N CYS A 47 -13.73 5.45 -7.86
CA CYS A 47 -13.40 5.73 -9.28
C CYS A 47 -12.20 4.93 -9.80
N GLY A 48 -11.47 4.21 -8.95
CA GLY A 48 -10.31 3.40 -9.34
C GLY A 48 -9.07 4.20 -9.74
N ASP A 49 -9.10 5.54 -9.67
CA ASP A 49 -7.88 6.34 -9.83
C ASP A 49 -6.97 6.16 -8.61
N SER A 50 -5.67 6.24 -8.85
CA SER A 50 -4.63 6.16 -7.83
C SER A 50 -3.70 7.36 -7.85
N TRP A 51 -3.10 7.64 -6.70
CA TRP A 51 -2.14 8.72 -6.50
C TRP A 51 -0.91 8.20 -5.76
N ALA A 52 0.25 8.78 -6.04
CA ALA A 52 1.50 8.56 -5.32
C ALA A 52 2.20 9.92 -5.19
N ASP A 53 2.74 10.21 -4.01
CA ASP A 53 3.47 11.46 -3.74
C ASP A 53 2.70 12.75 -4.12
N GLY A 54 1.37 12.73 -3.93
CA GLY A 54 0.47 13.85 -4.23
C GLY A 54 -0.04 13.89 -5.67
N GLU A 55 0.64 13.21 -6.60
CA GLU A 55 0.33 13.23 -8.02
C GLU A 55 -0.52 12.04 -8.46
N ARG A 56 -1.34 12.26 -9.50
CA ARG A 56 -2.18 11.19 -10.05
C ARG A 56 -1.32 10.26 -10.89
N MET A 57 -1.40 8.97 -10.62
CA MET A 57 -0.71 7.96 -11.42
C MET A 57 -1.33 7.85 -12.81
N GLU A 58 -0.54 7.34 -13.76
CA GLU A 58 -1.00 7.07 -15.12
C GLU A 58 -2.18 6.08 -15.14
N ARG A 59 -3.14 6.33 -16.03
CA ARG A 59 -4.25 5.41 -16.26
C ARG A 59 -3.84 4.37 -17.28
N PRO A 60 -3.98 3.06 -16.99
CA PRO A 60 -3.65 2.03 -17.97
C PRO A 60 -4.45 2.19 -19.26
N PHE A 61 -3.77 2.14 -20.41
CA PHE A 61 -4.41 2.16 -21.72
C PHE A 61 -4.95 0.78 -22.12
N ARG A 62 -5.91 0.27 -21.35
CA ARG A 62 -6.57 -1.03 -21.62
C ARG A 62 -8.04 -1.00 -21.25
N ARG A 63 -8.87 -1.75 -21.97
CA ARG A 63 -10.30 -1.89 -21.64
C ARG A 63 -10.46 -2.52 -20.25
N GLY A 64 -11.49 -2.11 -19.50
CA GLY A 64 -11.81 -2.69 -18.19
C GLY A 64 -10.95 -2.20 -17.02
N TRP A 65 -9.88 -1.42 -17.27
CA TRP A 65 -8.92 -0.98 -16.25
C TRP A 65 -9.59 -0.40 -14.99
N ARG A 66 -10.65 0.40 -15.19
CA ARG A 66 -11.35 1.09 -14.10
C ARG A 66 -12.09 0.12 -13.19
N ALA A 67 -12.81 -0.85 -13.76
CA ALA A 67 -13.55 -1.83 -12.99
C ALA A 67 -12.59 -2.69 -12.16
N GLU A 68 -11.50 -3.15 -12.79
CA GLU A 68 -10.47 -3.92 -12.10
C GLU A 68 -9.78 -3.13 -10.98
N ALA A 69 -9.48 -1.85 -11.22
CA ALA A 69 -8.90 -0.98 -10.19
C ALA A 69 -9.85 -0.77 -9.01
N ILE A 70 -11.16 -0.60 -9.27
CA ILE A 70 -12.18 -0.49 -8.23
C ILE A 70 -12.28 -1.78 -7.41
N GLU A 71 -12.35 -2.94 -8.07
CA GLU A 71 -12.45 -4.23 -7.38
C GLU A 71 -11.21 -4.52 -6.54
N LYS A 72 -10.01 -4.26 -7.09
CA LYS A 72 -8.76 -4.37 -6.32
C LYS A 72 -8.74 -3.42 -5.12
N ALA A 73 -9.15 -2.17 -5.29
CA ALA A 73 -9.20 -1.20 -4.20
C ALA A 73 -10.20 -1.58 -3.10
N LYS A 74 -11.34 -2.20 -3.46
CA LYS A 74 -12.30 -2.73 -2.49
C LYS A 74 -11.77 -3.97 -1.77
N ALA A 75 -11.10 -4.88 -2.48
CA ALA A 75 -10.47 -6.04 -1.86
C ALA A 75 -9.41 -5.59 -0.83
N ASP A 76 -8.57 -4.63 -1.20
CA ASP A 76 -7.59 -4.02 -0.30
C ASP A 76 -8.25 -3.35 0.91
N TRP A 77 -9.37 -2.65 0.69
CA TRP A 77 -10.13 -2.02 1.78
C TRP A 77 -10.64 -3.04 2.82
N VAL A 78 -11.09 -4.20 2.35
CA VAL A 78 -11.58 -5.29 3.22
C VAL A 78 -10.43 -5.94 3.96
N ALA A 79 -9.30 -6.20 3.29
CA ALA A 79 -8.10 -6.76 3.90
C ALA A 79 -7.40 -5.81 4.88
N ALA A 80 -7.50 -4.49 4.64
CA ALA A 80 -6.85 -3.48 5.46
C ALA A 80 -7.57 -3.24 6.79
N GLY A 81 -6.78 -3.16 7.87
CA GLY A 81 -7.21 -2.62 9.15
C GLY A 81 -7.24 -1.08 9.17
N PRO A 82 -7.85 -0.47 10.20
CA PRO A 82 -7.60 0.94 10.52
C PRO A 82 -6.11 1.15 10.78
N PHE A 83 -5.61 2.36 10.52
CA PHE A 83 -4.20 2.66 10.79
C PHE A 83 -3.90 2.52 12.29
N ASN A 84 -2.91 1.68 12.61
CA ASN A 84 -2.39 1.51 13.96
C ASN A 84 -0.89 1.84 13.92
N ARG A 85 -0.46 2.84 14.71
CA ARG A 85 0.92 3.30 14.73
C ARG A 85 1.90 2.23 15.21
N GLN A 86 1.53 1.46 16.23
CA GLN A 86 2.37 0.38 16.74
C GLN A 86 2.54 -0.75 15.72
N ALA A 87 1.47 -1.09 14.98
CA ALA A 87 1.55 -2.07 13.90
C ALA A 87 2.44 -1.58 12.74
N TRP A 88 2.38 -0.29 12.45
CA TRP A 88 3.26 0.36 11.47
C TRP A 88 4.72 0.33 11.90
N ASP A 89 5.04 0.77 13.12
CA ASP A 89 6.41 0.84 13.61
C ASP A 89 7.06 -0.56 13.65
N ARG A 90 6.30 -1.58 14.09
CA ARG A 90 6.76 -2.99 14.06
C ARG A 90 7.04 -3.46 12.64
N TRP A 91 6.08 -3.31 11.73
CA TRP A 91 6.26 -3.72 10.33
C TRP A 91 7.45 -2.99 9.69
N PHE A 92 7.60 -1.68 9.93
CA PHE A 92 8.69 -0.89 9.38
C PHE A 92 10.05 -1.33 9.92
N ALA A 93 10.16 -1.60 11.22
CA ALA A 93 11.39 -2.13 11.84
C ALA A 93 11.80 -3.49 11.25
N GLU A 94 10.84 -4.39 11.01
CA GLU A 94 11.07 -5.67 10.33
C GLU A 94 11.62 -5.46 8.91
N GLN A 95 11.15 -4.44 8.18
CA GLN A 95 11.65 -4.15 6.82
C GLN A 95 13.06 -3.57 6.79
N MET A 96 13.44 -2.82 7.83
CA MET A 96 14.76 -2.19 7.92
C MET A 96 15.85 -3.13 8.46
N GLY A 97 15.50 -4.38 8.82
CA GLY A 97 16.47 -5.38 9.30
C GLY A 97 16.84 -5.25 10.78
N ALA A 98 16.11 -4.46 11.58
CA ALA A 98 16.38 -4.32 13.02
C ALA A 98 15.91 -5.53 13.86
N ALA A 99 15.57 -6.66 13.23
CA ALA A 99 15.04 -7.85 13.89
C ALA A 99 16.02 -9.02 13.99
N GLU A 100 17.30 -8.84 13.61
CA GLU A 100 18.32 -9.87 13.78
C GLU A 100 19.58 -9.29 14.44
N ASP A 101 19.59 -9.32 15.77
CA ASP A 101 20.76 -9.63 16.60
C ASP A 101 20.27 -10.40 17.85
N GLY A 102 19.46 -11.43 17.62
CA GLY A 102 19.11 -12.46 18.59
C GLY A 102 20.11 -13.61 18.54
N GLY A 103 21.40 -13.31 18.67
CA GLY A 103 22.44 -14.32 18.79
C GLY A 103 22.46 -14.91 20.20
N ALA A 104 21.80 -16.05 20.37
CA ALA A 104 22.06 -16.94 21.50
C ALA A 104 23.42 -17.63 21.28
N SER A 105 24.39 -17.36 22.16
CA SER A 105 25.38 -18.26 22.78
C SER A 105 26.59 -17.46 23.27
#